data_AF-A0A6G0IJ13-F1
#
_entry.id   AF-A0A6G0IJ13-F1
#
_cell.length_a   1.000
_cell.length_b   1.000
_cell.length_c   1.000
_cell.angle_alpha   90.00
_cell.angle_beta   90.00
_cell.angle_gamma   90.00
#
_symmetry.space_group_name_H-M   'P 1'
#
loop_
_entity.id
_entity.type
_entity.pdbx_description
1 polymer ?
#
loop_
_entity_poly.entity_id
_entity_poly.type
_entity_poly.pdbx_seq_one_letter_code
_entity_poly.pdbx_strand_id
1 'polypeptide(L)'
;MHACGGNDSNPSMSTGGDMLDYLVHSGNISKPDGLYATWFHRANNKEQMNSALRSDAMILEADVTLEGYNTPAMKPIPIMAHPPDVYSDNTLDQWLDAVLASRKAMKLDFKSLESVGLSLDVLNKKNSHRRIDRPVWLNADIVQGPNVPAFVPPVNGTRFLELIQEKFPDVTLSPGWKVLYVPPPVPSQTYSRAMMEEMYDMIKDVTQKVTFPVHALLVRSGWEHISWLLNQSPRFSLTLWQGSIHPNVSDLLFVRDNTDPARVYYDIYEPTLSEFKQAVEERGRLRRFYPGGDLMDFLYPTVRSSLEVQWFTVTDRTSLLVQLSDGAGGMLLVHVASDSNQPGVPVVEGSGKGSEALTLQDILQQLGQRPDVLWGVHLRIHTQQLLEASLKLLHSAYSTEELYRPVWISMEGLQNTDSAKEFISAVERLFPYVTLVLTEQNQPLVPVTGLSQRVALYLTTASLPKEQEALNSLTEMMDRYDLIVEEDTKSSAGSVTVFKELMTRRARRTNTNLYVINPK
;
A
#
# COMPACT_ATOMS: atom_id res chain seq x y z
N MET A 1 20.42 10.96 -47.13
CA MET A 1 20.06 9.54 -47.00
C MET A 1 21.26 8.80 -46.42
N HIS A 2 21.28 8.59 -45.11
CA HIS A 2 22.11 7.57 -44.49
C HIS A 2 21.18 6.75 -43.62
N ALA A 3 20.92 5.52 -44.06
CA ALA A 3 20.23 4.51 -43.29
C ALA A 3 21.18 4.02 -42.21
N CYS A 4 20.88 4.36 -40.95
CA CYS A 4 21.43 3.63 -39.81
C CYS A 4 20.49 2.46 -39.55
N GLY A 5 20.92 1.26 -39.96
CA GLY A 5 20.30 0.02 -39.52
C GLY A 5 20.47 -0.11 -38.01
N GLY A 6 19.38 0.11 -37.28
CA GLY A 6 19.27 -0.32 -35.88
C GLY A 6 19.24 -1.84 -35.86
N ASN A 7 20.18 -2.43 -35.13
CA ASN A 7 20.17 -3.85 -34.85
C ASN A 7 18.99 -4.09 -33.89
N ASP A 8 17.81 -4.45 -34.43
CA ASP A 8 16.59 -4.79 -33.68
C ASP A 8 16.78 -6.12 -32.93
N SER A 9 17.70 -6.16 -31.96
CA SER A 9 17.67 -7.22 -30.95
C SER A 9 16.43 -6.98 -30.08
N ASN A 10 15.40 -7.83 -30.22
CA ASN A 10 14.27 -7.84 -29.29
C ASN A 10 14.83 -7.85 -27.84
N PRO A 11 14.31 -7.02 -26.94
CA PRO A 11 14.75 -7.03 -25.55
C PRO A 11 14.44 -8.41 -24.97
N SER A 12 15.49 -9.14 -24.58
CA SER A 12 15.38 -10.43 -23.92
C SER A 12 15.49 -10.22 -22.41
N MET A 13 14.47 -10.68 -21.69
CA MET A 13 14.40 -10.68 -20.24
C MET A 13 14.15 -12.10 -19.71
N SER A 14 14.56 -12.41 -18.48
CA SER A 14 14.19 -13.68 -17.85
C SER A 14 12.70 -13.72 -17.50
N THR A 15 12.17 -14.91 -17.21
CA THR A 15 10.75 -15.08 -16.89
C THR A 15 10.37 -14.47 -15.54
N GLY A 16 11.32 -14.33 -14.60
CA GLY A 16 11.16 -13.57 -13.35
C GLY A 16 11.61 -12.11 -13.43
N GLY A 17 11.86 -11.61 -14.64
CA GLY A 17 12.20 -10.19 -14.86
C GLY A 17 11.08 -9.24 -14.46
N ASP A 18 11.43 -7.96 -14.27
CA ASP A 18 10.44 -6.94 -13.94
C ASP A 18 9.56 -6.57 -15.15
N MET A 19 8.25 -6.46 -14.94
CA MET A 19 7.31 -6.21 -16.03
C MET A 19 7.46 -4.81 -16.63
N LEU A 20 7.61 -3.80 -15.79
CA LEU A 20 7.76 -2.44 -16.28
C LEU A 20 9.11 -2.24 -16.96
N ASP A 21 10.18 -2.84 -16.43
CA ASP A 21 11.47 -2.82 -17.12
C ASP A 21 11.38 -3.48 -18.49
N TYR A 22 10.70 -4.62 -18.63
CA TYR A 22 10.50 -5.26 -19.93
C TYR A 22 9.77 -4.34 -20.91
N LEU A 23 8.71 -3.67 -20.46
CA LEU A 23 7.91 -2.77 -21.30
C LEU A 23 8.69 -1.50 -21.68
N VAL A 24 9.53 -0.98 -20.78
CA VAL A 24 10.45 0.14 -21.09
C VAL A 24 11.49 -0.28 -22.13
N HIS A 25 12.17 -1.41 -21.92
CA HIS A 25 13.17 -1.92 -22.87
C HIS A 25 12.55 -2.27 -24.24
N SER A 26 11.27 -2.64 -24.27
CA SER A 26 10.50 -2.90 -25.49
C SER A 26 9.99 -1.63 -26.19
N GLY A 27 10.21 -0.45 -25.60
CA GLY A 27 9.71 0.81 -26.13
C GLY A 27 8.19 0.95 -26.07
N ASN A 28 7.50 0.10 -25.29
CA ASN A 28 6.06 0.17 -25.11
C ASN A 28 5.64 1.33 -24.19
N ILE A 29 6.45 1.64 -23.19
CA ILE A 29 6.26 2.76 -22.26
C ILE A 29 7.58 3.51 -22.07
N SER A 30 7.54 4.80 -21.73
CA SER A 30 8.74 5.64 -21.65
C SER A 30 9.47 5.59 -20.29
N LYS A 31 8.80 5.07 -19.25
CA LYS A 31 9.31 4.99 -17.87
C LYS A 31 8.55 3.89 -17.12
N PRO A 32 9.09 3.35 -16.01
CA PRO A 32 8.41 2.35 -15.21
C PRO A 32 7.22 2.99 -14.45
N ASP A 33 6.04 2.96 -15.06
CA ASP A 33 4.79 3.47 -14.49
C ASP A 33 3.65 2.55 -14.92
N GLY A 34 3.10 1.79 -13.97
CA GLY A 34 2.14 0.73 -14.26
C GLY A 34 0.77 1.21 -14.72
N LEU A 35 0.49 2.52 -14.70
CA LEU A 35 -0.68 3.10 -15.39
C LEU A 35 -0.61 2.91 -16.91
N TYR A 36 0.60 2.91 -17.47
CA TYR A 36 0.79 2.81 -18.92
C TYR A 36 1.02 1.37 -19.39
N ALA A 37 1.23 0.43 -18.45
CA ALA A 37 1.21 -1.00 -18.73
C ALA A 37 -0.23 -1.46 -18.96
N THR A 38 -0.64 -1.56 -20.23
CA THR A 38 -2.03 -1.89 -20.60
C THR A 38 -2.26 -3.40 -20.66
N TRP A 39 -3.48 -3.81 -20.29
CA TRP A 39 -3.87 -5.21 -20.13
C TRP A 39 -4.96 -5.60 -21.13
N PHE A 40 -4.94 -6.86 -21.57
CA PHE A 40 -6.09 -7.52 -22.16
C PHE A 40 -6.51 -8.66 -21.24
N HIS A 41 -7.67 -8.50 -20.61
CA HIS A 41 -8.20 -9.44 -19.63
C HIS A 41 -8.95 -10.60 -20.29
N ARG A 42 -8.86 -11.80 -19.72
CA ARG A 42 -9.58 -13.01 -20.13
C ARG A 42 -9.41 -13.33 -21.61
N ALA A 43 -8.16 -13.43 -22.07
CA ALA A 43 -7.83 -13.91 -23.42
C ALA A 43 -8.03 -15.44 -23.55
N ASN A 44 -9.23 -15.93 -23.21
CA ASN A 44 -9.49 -17.32 -22.86
C ASN A 44 -9.78 -18.24 -24.06
N ASN A 45 -10.13 -17.70 -25.21
CA ASN A 45 -10.35 -18.48 -26.43
C ASN A 45 -9.53 -17.92 -27.60
N LYS A 46 -9.50 -18.61 -28.74
CA LYS A 46 -8.70 -18.15 -29.90
C LYS A 46 -9.15 -16.79 -30.42
N GLU A 47 -10.45 -16.49 -30.41
CA GLU A 47 -10.96 -15.20 -30.86
C GLU A 47 -10.48 -14.04 -29.96
N GLN A 48 -10.61 -14.21 -28.64
CA GLN A 48 -10.16 -13.23 -27.64
C GLN A 48 -8.64 -13.06 -27.69
N MET A 49 -7.89 -14.16 -27.72
CA MET A 49 -6.43 -14.13 -27.86
C MET A 49 -6.00 -13.42 -29.14
N ASN A 50 -6.59 -13.73 -30.30
CA ASN A 50 -6.26 -13.06 -31.56
C ASN A 50 -6.67 -11.58 -31.58
N SER A 51 -7.69 -11.20 -30.81
CA SER A 51 -8.06 -9.79 -30.62
C SER A 51 -7.03 -9.07 -29.75
N ALA A 52 -6.57 -9.69 -28.68
CA ALA A 52 -5.51 -9.19 -27.82
C ALA A 52 -4.16 -9.03 -28.53
N LEU A 53 -3.80 -10.00 -29.38
CA LEU A 53 -2.56 -9.95 -30.16
C LEU A 53 -2.55 -8.83 -31.20
N ARG A 54 -3.73 -8.42 -31.71
CA ARG A 54 -3.91 -7.35 -32.68
C ARG A 54 -4.12 -5.96 -32.06
N SER A 55 -4.40 -5.88 -30.76
CA SER A 55 -4.63 -4.62 -30.07
C SER A 55 -3.33 -4.02 -29.53
N ASP A 56 -3.43 -2.82 -28.95
CA ASP A 56 -2.31 -2.12 -28.31
C ASP A 56 -2.02 -2.62 -26.88
N ALA A 57 -2.83 -3.55 -26.34
CA ALA A 57 -2.63 -4.11 -25.00
C ALA A 57 -1.24 -4.74 -24.88
N MET A 58 -0.49 -4.49 -23.81
CA MET A 58 0.90 -4.94 -23.70
C MET A 58 1.04 -6.29 -23.00
N ILE A 59 0.10 -6.59 -22.11
CA ILE A 59 0.08 -7.78 -21.26
C ILE A 59 -1.23 -8.53 -21.50
N LEU A 60 -1.14 -9.83 -21.77
CA LEU A 60 -2.31 -10.69 -21.89
C LEU A 60 -2.49 -11.46 -20.58
N GLU A 61 -3.66 -11.32 -19.99
CA GLU A 61 -4.12 -12.15 -18.88
C GLU A 61 -5.07 -13.22 -19.44
N ALA A 62 -4.91 -14.46 -18.98
CA ALA A 62 -5.82 -15.54 -19.32
C ALA A 62 -5.98 -16.54 -18.17
N ASP A 63 -7.21 -17.02 -18.02
CA ASP A 63 -7.59 -17.97 -16.99
C ASP A 63 -7.22 -19.39 -17.41
N VAL A 64 -6.69 -20.19 -16.50
CA VAL A 64 -6.24 -21.56 -16.76
C VAL A 64 -7.00 -22.56 -15.87
N THR A 65 -7.54 -23.60 -16.51
CA THR A 65 -8.12 -24.78 -15.83
C THR A 65 -7.92 -26.04 -16.68
N LEU A 66 -8.52 -27.16 -16.30
CA LEU A 66 -8.49 -28.41 -17.07
C LEU A 66 -9.70 -28.54 -18.01
N GLU A 67 -9.48 -29.16 -19.17
CA GLU A 67 -10.57 -29.54 -20.06
C GLU A 67 -11.55 -30.47 -19.33
N GLY A 68 -12.83 -30.09 -19.28
CA GLY A 68 -13.88 -30.81 -18.55
C GLY A 68 -13.73 -30.76 -17.02
N TYR A 69 -13.06 -29.75 -16.45
CA TYR A 69 -12.89 -29.60 -15.00
C TYR A 69 -14.19 -29.82 -14.20
N ASN A 70 -14.11 -30.60 -13.11
CA ASN A 70 -15.25 -31.02 -12.27
C ASN A 70 -16.39 -31.75 -13.02
N THR A 71 -16.10 -32.36 -14.17
CA THR A 71 -17.04 -33.23 -14.90
C THR A 71 -16.47 -34.64 -15.10
N PRO A 72 -17.30 -35.65 -15.40
CA PRO A 72 -16.81 -36.99 -15.75
C PRO A 72 -15.91 -37.04 -16.99
N ALA A 73 -15.91 -35.98 -17.82
CA ALA A 73 -15.11 -35.88 -19.04
C ALA A 73 -13.75 -35.17 -18.83
N MET A 74 -13.35 -34.92 -17.58
CA MET A 74 -12.10 -34.22 -17.27
C MET A 74 -10.89 -34.90 -17.90
N LYS A 75 -10.05 -34.10 -18.58
CA LYS A 75 -8.76 -34.54 -19.14
C LYS A 75 -7.61 -33.74 -18.52
N PRO A 76 -6.41 -34.33 -18.38
CA PRO A 76 -5.22 -33.64 -17.87
C PRO A 76 -4.60 -32.70 -18.93
N ILE A 77 -5.44 -31.85 -19.52
CA ILE A 77 -5.07 -30.90 -20.58
C ILE A 77 -5.40 -29.51 -20.07
N PRO A 78 -4.40 -28.68 -19.76
CA PRO A 78 -4.62 -27.29 -19.41
C PRO A 78 -5.19 -26.51 -20.60
N ILE A 79 -6.29 -25.82 -20.37
CA ILE A 79 -6.99 -24.99 -21.33
C ILE A 79 -7.17 -23.59 -20.78
N MET A 80 -7.35 -22.65 -21.71
CA MET A 80 -7.67 -21.27 -21.37
C MET A 80 -9.18 -21.18 -21.10
N ALA A 81 -9.62 -21.11 -19.84
CA ALA A 81 -11.04 -21.02 -19.49
C ALA A 81 -11.26 -20.56 -18.05
N HIS A 82 -12.38 -19.86 -17.84
CA HIS A 82 -12.86 -19.43 -16.53
C HIS A 82 -14.19 -20.14 -16.22
N PRO A 83 -14.31 -20.87 -15.10
CA PRO A 83 -15.59 -21.46 -14.69
C PRO A 83 -16.75 -20.42 -14.70
N PRO A 84 -17.96 -20.77 -15.17
CA PRO A 84 -18.45 -22.13 -15.42
C PRO A 84 -17.99 -22.75 -16.75
N ASP A 85 -17.28 -22.01 -17.61
CA ASP A 85 -16.71 -22.57 -18.83
C ASP A 85 -15.56 -23.51 -18.47
N VAL A 86 -15.73 -24.78 -18.80
CA VAL A 86 -14.73 -25.85 -18.58
C VAL A 86 -14.25 -26.48 -19.88
N TYR A 87 -14.58 -25.87 -21.01
CA TYR A 87 -14.09 -26.21 -22.33
C TYR A 87 -13.68 -24.93 -23.06
N SER A 88 -12.65 -25.03 -23.90
CA SER A 88 -12.16 -23.92 -24.72
C SER A 88 -11.58 -24.48 -26.00
N ASP A 89 -11.63 -23.68 -27.08
CA ASP A 89 -11.00 -24.00 -28.35
C ASP A 89 -9.48 -23.75 -28.33
N ASN A 90 -8.92 -23.33 -27.18
CA ASN A 90 -7.53 -22.96 -27.01
C ASN A 90 -6.91 -23.66 -25.80
N THR A 91 -5.97 -24.57 -26.07
CA THR A 91 -5.14 -25.16 -25.00
C THR A 91 -4.07 -24.17 -24.55
N LEU A 92 -3.53 -24.34 -23.34
CA LEU A 92 -2.41 -23.52 -22.88
C LEU A 92 -1.20 -23.59 -23.84
N ASP A 93 -0.92 -24.79 -24.39
CA ASP A 93 0.19 -24.98 -25.33
C ASP A 93 0.02 -24.15 -26.60
N GLN A 94 -1.19 -24.15 -27.17
CA GLN A 94 -1.55 -23.36 -28.37
C GLN A 94 -1.53 -21.86 -28.07
N TRP A 95 -2.05 -21.45 -26.92
CA TRP A 95 -2.05 -20.06 -26.50
C TRP A 95 -0.63 -19.53 -26.31
N LEU A 96 0.23 -20.29 -25.63
CA LEU A 96 1.65 -19.94 -25.46
C LEU A 96 2.38 -19.87 -26.80
N ASP A 97 2.06 -20.73 -27.76
CA ASP A 97 2.62 -20.64 -29.12
C ASP A 97 2.31 -19.30 -29.78
N ALA A 98 1.06 -18.85 -29.72
CA ALA A 98 0.65 -17.59 -30.30
C ALA A 98 1.21 -16.37 -29.54
N VAL A 99 1.17 -16.37 -28.21
CA VAL A 99 1.65 -15.23 -27.40
C VAL A 99 3.15 -15.05 -27.51
N LEU A 100 3.93 -16.14 -27.46
CA LEU A 100 5.39 -16.08 -27.60
C LEU A 100 5.84 -15.77 -29.05
N ALA A 101 4.96 -15.92 -30.05
CA ALA A 101 5.23 -15.43 -31.40
C ALA A 101 5.07 -13.89 -31.53
N SER A 102 4.52 -13.23 -30.50
CA SER A 102 4.41 -11.77 -30.43
C SER A 102 5.50 -11.16 -29.53
N ARG A 103 5.34 -9.89 -29.11
CA ARG A 103 6.14 -9.24 -28.04
C ARG A 103 5.35 -9.06 -26.73
N LYS A 104 4.11 -9.54 -26.66
CA LYS A 104 3.26 -9.35 -25.48
C LYS A 104 3.79 -10.14 -24.29
N ALA A 105 3.65 -9.57 -23.10
CA ALA A 105 3.85 -10.24 -21.83
C ALA A 105 2.62 -11.07 -21.44
N MET A 106 2.74 -11.88 -20.39
CA MET A 106 1.66 -12.79 -19.97
C MET A 106 1.48 -12.89 -18.46
N LYS A 107 0.21 -13.03 -18.06
CA LYS A 107 -0.24 -13.42 -16.73
C LYS A 107 -1.18 -14.61 -16.87
N LEU A 108 -0.89 -15.70 -16.17
CA LEU A 108 -1.72 -16.92 -16.17
C LEU A 108 -2.46 -17.03 -14.86
N ASP A 109 -3.80 -17.03 -14.91
CA ASP A 109 -4.67 -17.04 -13.74
C ASP A 109 -5.31 -18.41 -13.50
N PHE A 110 -4.72 -19.18 -12.59
CA PHE A 110 -5.13 -20.56 -12.30
C PHE A 110 -6.42 -20.61 -11.47
N LYS A 111 -7.44 -21.26 -12.03
CA LYS A 111 -8.75 -21.47 -11.39
C LYS A 111 -8.87 -22.80 -10.65
N SER A 112 -7.89 -23.67 -10.82
CA SER A 112 -7.85 -25.01 -10.22
C SER A 112 -6.41 -25.45 -9.97
N LEU A 113 -6.16 -26.05 -8.80
CA LEU A 113 -4.82 -26.54 -8.42
C LEU A 113 -4.34 -27.65 -9.36
N GLU A 114 -5.26 -28.48 -9.84
CA GLU A 114 -5.04 -29.61 -10.73
C GLU A 114 -4.43 -29.18 -12.07
N SER A 115 -4.68 -27.94 -12.50
CA SER A 115 -4.10 -27.38 -13.72
C SER A 115 -2.69 -26.84 -13.55
N VAL A 116 -2.27 -26.48 -12.33
CA VAL A 116 -1.01 -25.77 -12.06
C VAL A 116 0.18 -26.62 -12.49
N GLY A 117 0.34 -27.82 -11.92
CA GLY A 117 1.51 -28.66 -12.18
C GLY A 117 1.68 -29.04 -13.66
N LEU A 118 0.57 -29.29 -14.36
CA LEU A 118 0.55 -29.60 -15.79
C LEU A 118 0.89 -28.37 -16.65
N SER A 119 0.42 -27.20 -16.24
CA SER A 119 0.69 -25.95 -16.94
C SER A 119 2.16 -25.53 -16.82
N LEU A 120 2.74 -25.72 -15.64
CA LEU A 120 4.17 -25.50 -15.41
C LEU A 120 5.03 -26.45 -16.26
N ASP A 121 4.59 -27.70 -16.48
CA ASP A 121 5.29 -28.62 -17.38
C ASP A 121 5.29 -28.12 -18.83
N VAL A 122 4.18 -27.56 -19.33
CA VAL A 122 4.16 -26.99 -20.68
C VAL A 122 4.98 -25.69 -20.76
N LEU A 123 4.94 -24.82 -19.73
CA LEU A 123 5.82 -23.65 -19.65
C LEU A 123 7.31 -24.04 -19.69
N ASN A 124 7.71 -25.01 -18.87
CA ASN A 124 9.08 -25.49 -18.83
C ASN A 124 9.50 -26.11 -20.17
N LYS A 125 8.61 -26.86 -20.82
CA LYS A 125 8.80 -27.37 -22.18
C LYS A 125 8.99 -26.23 -23.18
N LYS A 126 8.15 -25.19 -23.18
CA LYS A 126 8.29 -24.04 -24.10
C LYS A 126 9.60 -23.28 -23.83
N ASN A 127 9.94 -23.06 -22.56
CA ASN A 127 11.17 -22.38 -22.16
C ASN A 127 12.43 -23.16 -22.59
N SER A 128 12.43 -24.48 -22.44
CA SER A 128 13.55 -25.33 -22.87
C SER A 128 13.73 -25.35 -24.39
N HIS A 129 12.64 -25.26 -25.17
CA HIS A 129 12.72 -25.33 -26.64
C HIS A 129 13.10 -24.01 -27.32
N ARG A 130 12.59 -22.86 -26.84
CA ARG A 130 12.80 -21.57 -27.52
C ARG A 130 13.25 -20.42 -26.63
N ARG A 131 13.48 -20.67 -25.33
CA ARG A 131 13.72 -19.68 -24.27
C ARG A 131 12.63 -18.61 -24.22
N ILE A 132 11.89 -18.56 -23.12
CA ILE A 132 10.96 -17.46 -22.89
C ILE A 132 11.80 -16.24 -22.53
N ASP A 133 11.63 -15.16 -23.31
CA ASP A 133 12.46 -13.96 -23.29
C ASP A 133 11.75 -12.73 -22.70
N ARG A 134 10.73 -12.98 -21.88
CA ARG A 134 9.87 -11.96 -21.27
C ARG A 134 9.30 -12.44 -19.94
N PRO A 135 8.83 -11.52 -19.08
CA PRO A 135 8.30 -11.92 -17.79
C PRO A 135 7.01 -12.75 -17.91
N VAL A 136 6.87 -13.69 -16.98
CA VAL A 136 5.71 -14.57 -16.82
C VAL A 136 5.17 -14.39 -15.40
N TRP A 137 3.90 -14.03 -15.31
CA TRP A 137 3.21 -13.89 -14.02
C TRP A 137 2.30 -15.08 -13.77
N LEU A 138 2.36 -15.65 -12.57
CA LEU A 138 1.51 -16.76 -12.16
C LEU A 138 0.56 -16.30 -11.05
N ASN A 139 -0.73 -16.33 -11.34
CA ASN A 139 -1.81 -15.86 -10.48
C ASN A 139 -2.68 -17.02 -10.01
N ALA A 140 -3.13 -16.95 -8.76
CA ALA A 140 -4.21 -17.78 -8.25
C ALA A 140 -4.81 -17.10 -7.03
N ASP A 141 -6.12 -17.27 -6.82
CA ASP A 141 -6.78 -16.86 -5.59
C ASP A 141 -6.51 -17.90 -4.50
N ILE A 142 -5.52 -17.64 -3.64
CA ILE A 142 -4.98 -18.61 -2.68
C ILE A 142 -5.35 -18.33 -1.21
N VAL A 143 -5.91 -17.14 -0.95
CA VAL A 143 -6.42 -16.75 0.37
C VAL A 143 -7.91 -16.43 0.29
N GLN A 144 -8.65 -16.65 1.38
CA GLN A 144 -10.04 -16.24 1.47
C GLN A 144 -10.16 -14.72 1.50
N GLY A 145 -10.95 -14.14 0.60
CA GLY A 145 -11.16 -12.70 0.55
C GLY A 145 -12.51 -12.22 1.06
N PRO A 146 -12.78 -10.91 0.89
CA PRO A 146 -14.01 -10.29 1.35
C PRO A 146 -15.26 -10.90 0.73
N ASN A 147 -16.30 -11.03 1.57
CA ASN A 147 -17.67 -11.44 1.23
C ASN A 147 -17.83 -12.83 0.59
N VAL A 148 -16.76 -13.61 0.43
CA VAL A 148 -16.87 -14.98 -0.07
C VAL A 148 -17.27 -15.91 1.08
N PRO A 149 -18.31 -16.73 0.92
CA PRO A 149 -18.68 -17.71 1.95
C PRO A 149 -17.55 -18.71 2.21
N ALA A 150 -17.34 -19.08 3.47
CA ALA A 150 -16.27 -19.99 3.89
C ALA A 150 -16.32 -21.39 3.25
N PHE A 151 -17.48 -21.82 2.74
CA PHE A 151 -17.63 -23.09 2.03
C PHE A 151 -17.16 -23.05 0.58
N VAL A 152 -16.80 -21.88 0.05
CA VAL A 152 -16.23 -21.71 -1.29
C VAL A 152 -14.72 -21.52 -1.14
N PRO A 153 -13.91 -22.61 -1.17
CA PRO A 153 -12.50 -22.52 -0.85
C PRO A 153 -11.71 -21.78 -1.94
N PRO A 154 -10.59 -21.11 -1.57
CA PRO A 154 -9.58 -20.68 -2.52
C PRO A 154 -8.78 -21.88 -3.07
N VAL A 155 -7.91 -21.63 -4.05
CA VAL A 155 -6.89 -22.59 -4.47
C VAL A 155 -5.95 -22.86 -3.30
N ASN A 156 -5.48 -24.10 -3.13
CA ASN A 156 -4.52 -24.42 -2.06
C ASN A 156 -3.19 -23.67 -2.29
N GLY A 157 -2.96 -22.61 -1.52
CA GLY A 157 -1.82 -21.73 -1.67
C GLY A 157 -0.46 -22.38 -1.41
N THR A 158 -0.34 -23.18 -0.35
CA THR A 158 0.90 -23.92 -0.05
C THR A 158 1.30 -24.79 -1.24
N ARG A 159 0.36 -25.60 -1.76
CA ARG A 159 0.66 -26.50 -2.88
C ARG A 159 0.90 -25.75 -4.19
N PHE A 160 0.19 -24.64 -4.42
CA PHE A 160 0.43 -23.76 -5.55
C PHE A 160 1.88 -23.23 -5.56
N LEU A 161 2.35 -22.69 -4.42
CA LEU A 161 3.71 -22.17 -4.29
C LEU A 161 4.76 -23.29 -4.41
N GLU A 162 4.55 -24.43 -3.77
CA GLU A 162 5.45 -25.60 -3.88
C GLU A 162 5.65 -26.03 -5.34
N LEU A 163 4.56 -26.15 -6.10
CA LEU A 163 4.62 -26.54 -7.51
C LEU A 163 5.41 -25.53 -8.35
N ILE A 164 5.25 -24.23 -8.09
CA ILE A 164 6.01 -23.19 -8.77
C ILE A 164 7.50 -23.32 -8.45
N GLN A 165 7.85 -23.48 -7.17
CA GLN A 165 9.25 -23.64 -6.77
C GLN A 165 9.88 -24.91 -7.35
N GLU A 166 9.12 -26.00 -7.42
CA GLU A 166 9.56 -27.30 -7.95
C GLU A 166 9.82 -27.24 -9.47
N LYS A 167 8.92 -26.59 -10.22
CA LYS A 167 8.86 -26.76 -11.68
C LYS A 167 9.25 -25.53 -12.49
N PHE A 168 8.99 -24.32 -12.00
CA PHE A 168 9.21 -23.09 -12.77
C PHE A 168 9.40 -21.85 -11.87
N PRO A 169 10.49 -21.77 -11.07
CA PRO A 169 10.64 -20.79 -9.99
C PRO A 169 10.92 -19.34 -10.45
N ASP A 170 11.51 -19.14 -11.63
CA ASP A 170 11.88 -17.81 -12.14
C ASP A 170 10.64 -17.11 -12.75
N VAL A 171 9.79 -16.54 -11.90
CA VAL A 171 8.53 -15.86 -12.26
C VAL A 171 8.23 -14.71 -11.31
N THR A 172 7.24 -13.89 -11.66
CA THR A 172 6.55 -13.03 -10.68
C THR A 172 5.31 -13.74 -10.17
N LEU A 173 5.14 -13.79 -8.84
CA LEU A 173 3.95 -14.33 -8.21
C LEU A 173 2.85 -13.27 -8.16
N SER A 174 1.61 -13.65 -8.46
CA SER A 174 0.43 -12.80 -8.36
C SER A 174 -0.65 -13.43 -7.46
N PRO A 175 -0.36 -13.69 -6.17
CA PRO A 175 -1.27 -14.39 -5.27
C PRO A 175 -2.44 -13.49 -4.85
N GLY A 176 -3.66 -13.92 -5.16
CA GLY A 176 -4.89 -13.17 -4.90
C GLY A 176 -5.72 -13.69 -3.74
N TRP A 177 -6.75 -12.91 -3.43
CA TRP A 177 -7.84 -13.33 -2.56
C TRP A 177 -9.04 -13.70 -3.38
N LYS A 178 -9.72 -14.78 -3.01
CA LYS A 178 -11.04 -15.07 -3.57
C LYS A 178 -12.02 -14.02 -3.10
N VAL A 179 -12.51 -13.18 -4.00
CA VAL A 179 -13.32 -11.99 -3.66
C VAL A 179 -14.72 -12.11 -4.26
N LEU A 180 -15.72 -11.69 -3.47
CA LEU A 180 -17.06 -11.40 -3.97
C LEU A 180 -17.35 -9.92 -3.71
N TYR A 181 -17.61 -9.18 -4.77
CA TYR A 181 -18.14 -7.82 -4.64
C TYR A 181 -19.66 -7.86 -4.74
N VAL A 182 -20.33 -7.24 -3.77
CA VAL A 182 -21.80 -7.08 -3.78
C VAL A 182 -22.09 -5.59 -3.81
N PRO A 183 -22.74 -5.07 -4.87
CA PRO A 183 -23.01 -3.64 -4.97
C PRO A 183 -24.04 -3.18 -3.92
N PRO A 184 -24.04 -1.88 -3.57
CA PRO A 184 -25.08 -1.29 -2.73
C PRO A 184 -26.50 -1.60 -3.25
N PRO A 185 -27.50 -1.73 -2.35
CA PRO A 185 -27.47 -1.37 -0.93
C PRO A 185 -27.01 -2.51 0.01
N VAL A 186 -26.51 -3.63 -0.52
CA VAL A 186 -26.07 -4.74 0.34
C VAL A 186 -24.76 -4.34 1.05
N PRO A 187 -24.67 -4.49 2.39
CA PRO A 187 -23.41 -4.28 3.09
C PRO A 187 -22.33 -5.21 2.55
N SER A 188 -21.24 -4.63 2.05
CA SER A 188 -20.06 -5.35 1.58
C SER A 188 -18.89 -5.02 2.50
N GLN A 189 -18.24 -6.06 3.02
CA GLN A 189 -16.99 -5.93 3.74
C GLN A 189 -15.85 -5.71 2.74
N THR A 190 -14.80 -5.04 3.22
CA THR A 190 -13.54 -4.87 2.50
C THR A 190 -12.48 -5.82 3.04
N TYR A 191 -11.26 -5.69 2.52
CA TYR A 191 -10.08 -6.36 3.04
C TYR A 191 -9.83 -6.01 4.50
N SER A 192 -9.43 -6.99 5.29
CA SER A 192 -9.11 -6.82 6.71
C SER A 192 -7.64 -7.11 6.98
N ARG A 193 -7.16 -6.71 8.16
CA ARG A 193 -5.81 -7.06 8.62
C ARG A 193 -5.55 -8.56 8.62
N ALA A 194 -6.47 -9.36 9.15
CA ALA A 194 -6.30 -10.82 9.21
C ALA A 194 -6.07 -11.43 7.82
N MET A 195 -6.79 -10.94 6.80
CA MET A 195 -6.60 -11.38 5.41
C MET A 195 -5.21 -11.03 4.86
N MET A 196 -4.64 -9.89 5.28
CA MET A 196 -3.30 -9.46 4.88
C MET A 196 -2.20 -10.25 5.59
N GLU A 197 -2.40 -10.58 6.86
CA GLU A 197 -1.46 -11.43 7.62
C GLU A 197 -1.43 -12.85 7.09
N GLU A 198 -2.60 -13.44 6.80
CA GLU A 198 -2.68 -14.76 6.17
C GLU A 198 -1.96 -14.79 4.82
N MET A 199 -2.14 -13.75 3.99
CA MET A 199 -1.39 -13.61 2.75
C MET A 199 0.11 -13.48 3.03
N TYR A 200 0.52 -12.56 3.91
CA TYR A 200 1.92 -12.32 4.25
C TYR A 200 2.63 -13.58 4.75
N ASP A 201 2.01 -14.33 5.66
CA ASP A 201 2.56 -15.56 6.20
C ASP A 201 2.80 -16.62 5.13
N MET A 202 1.96 -16.63 4.09
CA MET A 202 2.10 -17.55 2.96
C MET A 202 3.25 -17.16 2.02
N ILE A 203 3.57 -15.87 1.90
CA ILE A 203 4.48 -15.36 0.86
C ILE A 203 5.80 -14.77 1.40
N LYS A 204 5.95 -14.57 2.71
CA LYS A 204 7.12 -13.86 3.28
C LYS A 204 8.46 -14.51 2.91
N ASP A 205 8.49 -15.83 2.81
CA ASP A 205 9.70 -16.62 2.55
C ASP A 205 9.98 -16.88 1.06
N VAL A 206 9.07 -16.50 0.15
CA VAL A 206 9.33 -16.63 -1.29
C VAL A 206 10.36 -15.60 -1.73
N THR A 207 11.18 -15.90 -2.73
CA THR A 207 12.25 -15.00 -3.22
C THR A 207 11.82 -14.15 -4.42
N GLN A 208 10.77 -14.57 -5.12
CA GLN A 208 10.20 -13.92 -6.30
C GLN A 208 9.70 -12.50 -6.02
N LYS A 209 9.54 -11.69 -7.08
CA LYS A 209 8.66 -10.51 -6.98
C LYS A 209 7.22 -10.97 -6.73
N VAL A 210 6.45 -10.19 -5.97
CA VAL A 210 5.06 -10.51 -5.65
C VAL A 210 4.19 -9.30 -5.94
N THR A 211 3.12 -9.49 -6.71
CA THR A 211 2.11 -8.46 -6.94
C THR A 211 0.76 -8.93 -6.41
N PHE A 212 0.08 -8.11 -5.63
CA PHE A 212 -1.19 -8.50 -5.01
C PHE A 212 -2.38 -8.01 -5.86
N PRO A 213 -3.14 -8.89 -6.52
CA PRO A 213 -4.35 -8.51 -7.22
C PRO A 213 -5.46 -8.16 -6.21
N VAL A 214 -5.84 -6.89 -6.19
CA VAL A 214 -6.86 -6.33 -5.28
C VAL A 214 -8.02 -5.77 -6.11
N HIS A 215 -9.25 -6.09 -5.69
CA HIS A 215 -10.44 -5.63 -6.37
C HIS A 215 -10.57 -4.11 -6.25
N ALA A 216 -10.62 -3.40 -7.37
CA ALA A 216 -10.54 -1.93 -7.42
C ALA A 216 -11.66 -1.23 -6.62
N LEU A 217 -12.87 -1.80 -6.56
CA LEU A 217 -13.98 -1.26 -5.75
C LEU A 217 -13.86 -1.43 -4.23
N LEU A 218 -12.91 -2.25 -3.76
CA LEU A 218 -12.71 -2.50 -2.31
C LEU A 218 -11.41 -1.86 -1.80
N VAL A 219 -10.52 -1.40 -2.70
CA VAL A 219 -9.17 -0.96 -2.33
C VAL A 219 -9.15 0.22 -1.35
N ARG A 220 -10.01 1.23 -1.55
CA ARG A 220 -9.99 2.44 -0.72
C ARG A 220 -10.34 2.14 0.74
N SER A 221 -11.38 1.35 0.96
CA SER A 221 -11.90 1.10 2.31
C SER A 221 -11.02 0.17 3.14
N GLY A 222 -10.14 -0.63 2.50
CA GLY A 222 -9.17 -1.49 3.18
C GLY A 222 -7.72 -1.02 3.02
N TRP A 223 -7.52 0.25 2.63
CA TRP A 223 -6.22 0.78 2.23
C TRP A 223 -5.16 0.69 3.34
N GLU A 224 -5.53 0.94 4.59
CA GLU A 224 -4.66 0.81 5.76
C GLU A 224 -4.04 -0.58 5.87
N HIS A 225 -4.84 -1.62 5.59
CA HIS A 225 -4.40 -3.01 5.66
C HIS A 225 -3.51 -3.37 4.47
N ILE A 226 -3.88 -2.91 3.27
CA ILE A 226 -3.12 -3.14 2.03
C ILE A 226 -1.78 -2.40 2.09
N SER A 227 -1.78 -1.15 2.52
CA SER A 227 -0.58 -0.34 2.72
C SER A 227 0.38 -1.01 3.71
N TRP A 228 -0.15 -1.57 4.81
CA TRP A 228 0.67 -2.37 5.72
C TRP A 228 1.35 -3.55 5.01
N LEU A 229 0.61 -4.32 4.21
CA LEU A 229 1.17 -5.46 3.47
C LEU A 229 2.28 -5.01 2.50
N LEU A 230 2.04 -3.96 1.72
CA LEU A 230 3.02 -3.42 0.75
C LEU A 230 4.30 -2.90 1.42
N ASN A 231 4.23 -2.49 2.68
CA ASN A 231 5.38 -2.03 3.45
C ASN A 231 6.22 -3.16 4.05
N GLN A 232 5.77 -4.43 4.01
CA GLN A 232 6.54 -5.55 4.56
C GLN A 232 7.77 -5.92 3.71
N SER A 233 7.79 -5.58 2.41
CA SER A 233 8.91 -5.89 1.52
C SER A 233 8.93 -5.00 0.28
N PRO A 234 10.12 -4.55 -0.17
CA PRO A 234 10.25 -3.82 -1.43
C PRO A 234 9.93 -4.68 -2.67
N ARG A 235 9.88 -6.02 -2.53
CA ARG A 235 9.48 -6.95 -3.60
C ARG A 235 7.98 -6.94 -3.88
N PHE A 236 7.20 -6.30 -3.02
CA PHE A 236 5.74 -6.32 -3.10
C PHE A 236 5.23 -5.16 -3.93
N SER A 237 4.33 -5.46 -4.86
CA SER A 237 3.58 -4.49 -5.66
C SER A 237 2.08 -4.78 -5.58
N LEU A 238 1.28 -3.90 -6.16
CA LEU A 238 -0.17 -4.00 -6.20
C LEU A 238 -0.64 -4.11 -7.64
N THR A 239 -1.65 -4.95 -7.91
CA THR A 239 -2.38 -4.94 -9.18
C THR A 239 -3.85 -4.65 -8.89
N LEU A 240 -4.36 -3.50 -9.30
CA LEU A 240 -5.80 -3.24 -9.22
C LEU A 240 -6.50 -3.90 -10.39
N TRP A 241 -7.47 -4.76 -10.11
CA TRP A 241 -8.30 -5.37 -11.15
C TRP A 241 -9.75 -4.92 -11.01
N GLN A 242 -10.41 -4.74 -12.14
CA GLN A 242 -11.84 -4.46 -12.17
C GLN A 242 -12.67 -5.70 -12.53
N GLY A 243 -13.82 -5.83 -11.88
CA GLY A 243 -14.86 -6.78 -12.27
C GLY A 243 -15.72 -6.22 -13.41
N SER A 244 -17.02 -6.53 -13.38
CA SER A 244 -18.00 -6.02 -14.34
C SER A 244 -18.43 -4.56 -14.09
N ILE A 245 -18.08 -4.01 -12.93
CA ILE A 245 -18.43 -2.65 -12.52
C ILE A 245 -17.18 -1.77 -12.58
N HIS A 246 -17.31 -0.64 -13.27
CA HIS A 246 -16.26 0.36 -13.39
C HIS A 246 -15.93 0.99 -12.02
N PRO A 247 -14.64 1.04 -11.63
CA PRO A 247 -14.23 1.74 -10.43
C PRO A 247 -14.25 3.26 -10.62
N ASN A 248 -14.34 3.98 -9.50
CA ASN A 248 -14.26 5.43 -9.53
C ASN A 248 -12.81 5.88 -9.82
N VAL A 249 -12.66 6.87 -10.69
CA VAL A 249 -11.35 7.48 -10.98
C VAL A 249 -10.70 8.05 -9.71
N SER A 250 -11.49 8.60 -8.78
CA SER A 250 -10.98 9.12 -7.50
C SER A 250 -10.31 8.03 -6.65
N ASP A 251 -10.81 6.79 -6.68
CA ASP A 251 -10.26 5.64 -5.96
C ASP A 251 -8.93 5.19 -6.57
N LEU A 252 -8.85 5.16 -7.90
CA LEU A 252 -7.62 4.87 -8.63
C LEU A 252 -6.54 5.94 -8.38
N LEU A 253 -6.92 7.22 -8.41
CA LEU A 253 -6.05 8.35 -8.08
C LEU A 253 -5.55 8.27 -6.64
N PHE A 254 -6.41 7.91 -5.70
CA PHE A 254 -6.00 7.73 -4.31
C PHE A 254 -4.95 6.64 -4.15
N VAL A 255 -5.11 5.48 -4.80
CA VAL A 255 -4.07 4.43 -4.75
C VAL A 255 -2.78 4.93 -5.40
N ARG A 256 -2.86 5.59 -6.56
CA ARG A 256 -1.71 6.18 -7.24
C ARG A 256 -0.98 7.20 -6.37
N ASP A 257 -1.73 8.04 -5.68
CA ASP A 257 -1.19 9.06 -4.79
C ASP A 257 -0.47 8.47 -3.58
N ASN A 258 -0.72 7.21 -3.25
CA ASN A 258 -0.20 6.58 -2.04
C ASN A 258 0.68 5.35 -2.34
N THR A 259 1.11 5.20 -3.60
CA THR A 259 2.00 4.13 -4.04
C THR A 259 3.02 4.68 -5.03
N ASP A 260 4.23 4.13 -5.03
CA ASP A 260 5.17 4.35 -6.13
C ASP A 260 4.53 3.88 -7.47
N PRO A 261 4.47 4.71 -8.52
CA PRO A 261 3.96 4.31 -9.84
C PRO A 261 4.64 3.07 -10.44
N ALA A 262 5.88 2.74 -10.03
CA ALA A 262 6.57 1.53 -10.45
C ALA A 262 6.12 0.27 -9.68
N ARG A 263 5.33 0.43 -8.61
CA ARG A 263 4.85 -0.65 -7.72
C ARG A 263 3.33 -0.83 -7.74
N VAL A 264 2.63 -0.25 -8.72
CA VAL A 264 1.20 -0.42 -8.92
C VAL A 264 0.84 -0.60 -10.39
N TYR A 265 0.06 -1.63 -10.69
CA TYR A 265 -0.47 -1.97 -12.02
C TYR A 265 -2.00 -1.83 -12.04
N TYR A 266 -2.56 -1.56 -13.21
CA TYR A 266 -4.00 -1.31 -13.37
C TYR A 266 -4.58 -2.18 -14.49
N ASP A 267 -5.15 -3.32 -14.12
CA ASP A 267 -5.98 -4.18 -14.97
C ASP A 267 -7.41 -3.60 -15.03
N ILE A 268 -7.50 -2.42 -15.67
CA ILE A 268 -8.67 -1.55 -15.76
C ILE A 268 -8.97 -1.29 -17.25
N TYR A 269 -10.24 -1.35 -17.66
CA TYR A 269 -10.65 -1.23 -19.06
C TYR A 269 -11.35 0.10 -19.35
N GLU A 270 -11.53 0.38 -20.63
CA GLU A 270 -12.22 1.58 -21.12
C GLU A 270 -13.72 1.58 -20.72
N PRO A 271 -14.32 2.77 -20.50
CA PRO A 271 -13.72 4.11 -20.64
C PRO A 271 -12.92 4.60 -19.42
N THR A 272 -13.00 3.91 -18.28
CA THR A 272 -12.39 4.34 -17.01
C THR A 272 -10.87 4.49 -17.10
N LEU A 273 -10.19 3.64 -17.87
CA LEU A 273 -8.74 3.76 -18.07
C LEU A 273 -8.34 5.09 -18.71
N SER A 274 -9.05 5.52 -19.77
CA SER A 274 -8.80 6.81 -20.41
C SER A 274 -9.10 7.98 -19.48
N GLU A 275 -10.23 7.95 -18.77
CA GLU A 275 -10.59 8.98 -17.78
C GLU A 275 -9.54 9.08 -16.68
N PHE A 276 -9.03 7.94 -16.21
CA PHE A 276 -8.00 7.89 -15.17
C PHE A 276 -6.66 8.47 -15.68
N LYS A 277 -6.22 8.11 -16.88
CA LYS A 277 -5.02 8.70 -17.49
C LYS A 277 -5.14 10.20 -17.65
N GLN A 278 -6.29 10.67 -18.14
CA GLN A 278 -6.57 12.10 -18.26
C GLN A 278 -6.48 12.79 -16.91
N ALA A 279 -7.11 12.23 -15.87
CA ALA A 279 -7.09 12.80 -14.53
C ALA A 279 -5.68 12.84 -13.92
N VAL A 280 -4.83 11.86 -14.23
CA VAL A 280 -3.41 11.86 -13.79
C VAL A 280 -2.59 12.95 -14.47
N GLU A 281 -2.91 13.27 -15.73
CA GLU A 281 -2.23 14.30 -16.53
C GLU A 281 -2.74 15.72 -16.25
N GLU A 282 -3.77 15.89 -15.43
CA GLU A 282 -4.32 17.19 -15.06
C GLU A 282 -3.26 18.08 -14.37
N ARG A 283 -3.04 19.26 -14.96
CA ARG A 283 -2.08 20.24 -14.43
C ARG A 283 -2.57 20.79 -13.09
N GLY A 284 -1.67 20.85 -12.12
CA GLY A 284 -1.97 21.40 -10.79
C GLY A 284 -2.80 20.47 -9.91
N ARG A 285 -3.01 19.20 -10.32
CA ARG A 285 -3.65 18.20 -9.47
C ARG A 285 -2.86 18.03 -8.19
N LEU A 286 -3.57 18.12 -7.06
CA LEU A 286 -2.99 17.90 -5.75
C LEU A 286 -3.06 16.41 -5.37
N ARG A 287 -2.00 15.96 -4.71
CA ARG A 287 -1.88 14.59 -4.20
C ARG A 287 -2.84 14.40 -3.03
N ARG A 288 -3.72 13.40 -3.10
CA ARG A 288 -4.61 12.98 -2.01
C ARG A 288 -3.88 12.05 -1.06
N PHE A 289 -3.00 12.62 -0.23
CA PHE A 289 -2.18 11.85 0.69
C PHE A 289 -3.02 11.11 1.75
N TYR A 290 -2.73 9.84 1.96
CA TYR A 290 -3.37 8.98 2.94
C TYR A 290 -2.98 9.41 4.37
N PRO A 291 -3.91 9.73 5.29
CA PRO A 291 -3.53 10.30 6.57
C PRO A 291 -2.70 9.38 7.49
N GLY A 292 -2.76 8.06 7.30
CA GLY A 292 -1.88 7.09 7.97
C GLY A 292 -0.56 6.81 7.23
N GLY A 293 -0.27 7.54 6.16
CA GLY A 293 0.90 7.36 5.31
C GLY A 293 2.20 7.88 5.95
N ASP A 294 3.31 7.62 5.27
CA ASP A 294 4.65 8.01 5.72
C ASP A 294 4.85 9.54 5.64
N LEU A 295 5.18 10.19 6.75
CA LEU A 295 5.43 11.63 6.80
C LEU A 295 6.54 12.05 5.83
N MET A 296 7.59 11.25 5.65
CA MET A 296 8.69 11.61 4.75
C MET A 296 8.28 11.57 3.27
N ASP A 297 7.38 10.66 2.91
CA ASP A 297 6.81 10.63 1.56
C ASP A 297 5.94 11.87 1.29
N PHE A 298 5.18 12.33 2.30
CA PHE A 298 4.40 13.56 2.21
C PHE A 298 5.28 14.81 2.04
N LEU A 299 6.40 14.89 2.78
CA LEU A 299 7.28 16.05 2.77
C LEU A 299 8.30 16.07 1.60
N TYR A 300 8.44 14.96 0.89
CA TYR A 300 9.35 14.85 -0.25
C TYR A 300 8.85 15.67 -1.46
N PRO A 301 9.72 16.37 -2.22
CA PRO A 301 11.19 16.44 -2.09
C PRO A 301 11.69 17.59 -1.21
N THR A 302 10.77 18.37 -0.59
CA THR A 302 11.08 19.58 0.18
C THR A 302 11.95 19.27 1.39
N VAL A 303 11.61 18.22 2.14
CA VAL A 303 12.40 17.72 3.27
C VAL A 303 13.04 16.39 2.87
N ARG A 304 14.36 16.27 2.99
CA ARG A 304 15.11 15.08 2.53
C ARG A 304 15.55 14.17 3.67
N SER A 305 15.48 14.64 4.91
CA SER A 305 15.82 13.88 6.10
C SER A 305 14.77 14.05 7.18
N SER A 306 14.42 12.96 7.87
CA SER A 306 13.53 13.01 9.03
C SER A 306 14.07 13.89 10.17
N LEU A 307 15.40 14.10 10.22
CA LEU A 307 16.06 14.99 11.17
C LEU A 307 15.86 16.49 10.86
N GLU A 308 15.47 16.82 9.62
CA GLU A 308 15.22 18.20 9.16
C GLU A 308 13.75 18.61 9.34
N VAL A 309 12.88 17.66 9.70
CA VAL A 309 11.45 17.91 9.89
C VAL A 309 11.26 18.93 11.00
N GLN A 310 10.64 20.05 10.66
CA GLN A 310 10.31 21.09 11.62
C GLN A 310 9.07 20.68 12.42
N TRP A 311 9.15 20.85 13.73
CA TRP A 311 8.03 20.63 14.65
C TRP A 311 7.59 21.99 15.20
N PHE A 312 6.29 22.28 15.09
CA PHE A 312 5.74 23.54 15.56
C PHE A 312 4.52 23.34 16.46
N THR A 313 4.59 23.83 17.69
CA THR A 313 3.48 23.77 18.63
C THR A 313 2.47 24.88 18.35
N VAL A 314 1.23 24.49 18.03
CA VAL A 314 0.12 25.42 17.81
C VAL A 314 -0.41 25.88 19.17
N THR A 315 -0.40 27.19 19.42
CA THR A 315 -0.88 27.81 20.67
C THR A 315 -2.22 28.52 20.51
N ASP A 316 -2.48 29.08 19.32
CA ASP A 316 -3.62 29.92 19.01
C ASP A 316 -3.77 30.07 17.49
N ARG A 317 -4.81 30.81 17.06
CA ARG A 317 -5.10 31.00 15.62
C ARG A 317 -3.99 31.76 14.90
N THR A 318 -3.30 32.69 15.56
CA THR A 318 -2.23 33.49 14.96
C THR A 318 -1.01 32.62 14.71
N SER A 319 -0.59 31.81 15.69
CA SER A 319 0.55 30.92 15.53
C SER A 319 0.33 29.88 14.42
N LEU A 320 -0.89 29.36 14.27
CA LEU A 320 -1.28 28.51 13.14
C LEU A 320 -1.11 29.22 11.79
N LEU A 321 -1.75 30.39 11.63
CA LEU A 321 -1.78 31.10 10.34
C LEU A 321 -0.38 31.53 9.86
N VAL A 322 0.53 31.84 10.78
CA VAL A 322 1.93 32.13 10.44
C VAL A 322 2.58 30.92 9.75
N GLN A 323 2.43 29.71 10.32
CA GLN A 323 3.03 28.51 9.73
C GLN A 323 2.42 28.12 8.39
N LEU A 324 1.10 28.33 8.24
CA LEU A 324 0.41 28.08 6.97
C LEU A 324 0.81 29.08 5.86
N SER A 325 1.54 30.15 6.20
CA SER A 325 2.00 31.17 5.25
C SER A 325 3.49 31.06 4.90
N ASP A 326 4.31 30.41 5.73
CA ASP A 326 5.78 30.37 5.61
C ASP A 326 6.31 29.32 4.60
N GLY A 327 5.49 28.35 4.20
CA GLY A 327 5.80 27.39 3.12
C GLY A 327 6.89 26.35 3.41
N ALA A 328 7.54 26.36 4.57
CA ALA A 328 8.64 25.45 4.92
C ALA A 328 8.21 23.96 5.07
N GLY A 329 6.98 23.73 5.53
CA GLY A 329 6.44 22.39 5.82
C GLY A 329 7.05 21.74 7.07
N GLY A 330 6.42 20.67 7.54
CA GLY A 330 6.82 19.97 8.77
C GLY A 330 5.65 19.28 9.47
N MET A 331 5.68 19.26 10.79
CA MET A 331 4.65 18.66 11.65
C MET A 331 4.11 19.68 12.66
N LEU A 332 2.80 19.91 12.66
CA LEU A 332 2.11 20.73 13.65
C LEU A 332 1.80 19.88 14.88
N LEU A 333 2.32 20.28 16.04
CA LEU A 333 2.00 19.67 17.32
C LEU A 333 0.81 20.40 17.95
N VAL A 334 -0.28 19.68 18.19
CA VAL A 334 -1.52 20.21 18.74
C VAL A 334 -1.85 19.50 20.05
N HIS A 335 -1.75 20.24 21.16
CA HIS A 335 -2.21 19.77 22.46
C HIS A 335 -3.73 19.98 22.57
N VAL A 336 -4.47 18.87 22.60
CA VAL A 336 -5.93 18.86 22.59
C VAL A 336 -6.44 18.73 24.02
N ALA A 337 -7.08 19.79 24.51
CA ALA A 337 -7.69 19.88 25.82
C ALA A 337 -9.19 20.22 25.72
N SER A 338 -9.85 20.35 26.87
CA SER A 338 -11.23 20.85 26.96
C SER A 338 -11.21 22.29 27.46
N ASP A 339 -12.07 23.14 26.91
CA ASP A 339 -12.38 24.44 27.52
C ASP A 339 -13.42 24.23 28.64
N SER A 340 -13.26 24.96 29.74
CA SER A 340 -14.26 25.12 30.79
C SER A 340 -15.63 25.57 30.28
N ASN A 341 -15.66 26.38 29.21
CA ASN A 341 -16.90 26.89 28.63
C ASN A 341 -17.57 25.92 27.65
N GLN A 342 -16.80 24.98 27.08
CA GLN A 342 -17.29 24.01 26.09
C GLN A 342 -16.77 22.59 26.40
N PRO A 343 -17.29 21.94 27.47
CA PRO A 343 -16.86 20.60 27.85
C PRO A 343 -17.01 19.60 26.70
N GLY A 344 -15.93 18.86 26.40
CA GLY A 344 -15.93 17.81 25.38
C GLY A 344 -15.74 18.29 23.94
N VAL A 345 -15.60 19.60 23.70
CA VAL A 345 -15.15 20.14 22.41
C VAL A 345 -13.61 20.10 22.36
N PRO A 346 -13.00 19.45 21.37
CA PRO A 346 -11.54 19.45 21.19
C PRO A 346 -11.02 20.86 20.88
N VAL A 347 -10.31 21.47 21.82
CA VAL A 347 -9.67 22.79 21.67
C VAL A 347 -8.17 22.70 21.86
N VAL A 348 -7.45 23.65 21.26
CA VAL A 348 -6.02 23.84 21.53
C VAL A 348 -5.84 24.33 22.96
N GLU A 349 -5.02 23.63 23.72
CA GLU A 349 -4.72 23.94 25.11
C GLU A 349 -4.23 25.39 25.26
N GLY A 350 -4.87 26.15 26.15
CA GLY A 350 -4.49 27.53 26.44
C GLY A 350 -4.96 28.60 25.44
N SER A 351 -5.50 28.22 24.27
CA SER A 351 -5.90 29.17 23.21
C SER A 351 -7.05 30.11 23.59
N GLY A 352 -7.90 29.73 24.56
CA GLY A 352 -9.02 30.55 25.04
C GLY A 352 -8.64 31.68 26.02
N LYS A 353 -7.35 31.83 26.37
CA LYS A 353 -6.90 32.87 27.30
C LYS A 353 -6.78 34.22 26.59
N GLY A 354 -7.91 34.90 26.40
CA GLY A 354 -7.96 36.28 25.89
C GLY A 354 -8.51 36.45 24.46
N SER A 355 -8.86 35.37 23.78
CA SER A 355 -9.56 35.33 22.49
C SER A 355 -10.51 34.13 22.41
N GLU A 356 -11.27 34.02 21.32
CA GLU A 356 -12.03 32.80 21.02
C GLU A 356 -11.09 31.58 20.95
N ALA A 357 -11.46 30.49 21.62
CA ALA A 357 -10.65 29.29 21.67
C ALA A 357 -10.51 28.67 20.27
N LEU A 358 -9.30 28.26 19.91
CA LEU A 358 -9.05 27.60 18.64
C LEU A 358 -9.48 26.14 18.74
N THR A 359 -10.48 25.72 17.97
CA THR A 359 -10.95 24.32 17.97
C THR A 359 -10.12 23.45 17.02
N LEU A 360 -10.14 22.13 17.22
CA LEU A 360 -9.58 21.19 16.23
C LEU A 360 -10.29 21.31 14.87
N GLN A 361 -11.60 21.57 14.88
CA GLN A 361 -12.37 21.78 13.66
C GLN A 361 -11.85 22.99 12.86
N ASP A 362 -11.53 24.10 13.54
CA ASP A 362 -10.91 25.26 12.89
C ASP A 362 -9.58 24.89 12.22
N ILE A 363 -8.73 24.11 12.90
CA ILE A 363 -7.44 23.68 12.35
C ILE A 363 -7.65 22.85 11.08
N LEU A 364 -8.52 21.84 11.15
CA LEU A 364 -8.82 20.97 10.00
C LEU A 364 -9.39 21.77 8.82
N GLN A 365 -10.27 22.73 9.07
CA GLN A 365 -10.84 23.60 8.04
C GLN A 365 -9.76 24.49 7.39
N GLN A 366 -8.86 25.09 8.19
CA GLN A 366 -7.77 25.90 7.66
C GLN A 366 -6.77 25.09 6.82
N LEU A 367 -6.53 23.83 7.20
CA LEU A 367 -5.68 22.91 6.45
C LEU A 367 -6.36 22.38 5.18
N GLY A 368 -7.67 22.13 5.21
CA GLY A 368 -8.45 21.71 4.04
C GLY A 368 -8.55 22.81 2.97
N GLN A 369 -8.56 24.07 3.39
CA GLN A 369 -8.50 25.24 2.48
C GLN A 369 -7.12 25.46 1.86
N ARG A 370 -6.07 24.79 2.37
CA ARG A 370 -4.67 24.93 1.95
C ARG A 370 -4.04 23.56 1.69
N PRO A 371 -4.54 22.82 0.70
CA PRO A 371 -4.06 21.46 0.42
C PRO A 371 -2.62 21.38 -0.09
N ASP A 372 -2.04 22.51 -0.51
CA ASP A 372 -0.66 22.65 -0.99
C ASP A 372 0.39 22.81 0.13
N VAL A 373 -0.04 23.20 1.34
CA VAL A 373 0.90 23.39 2.46
C VAL A 373 1.29 22.05 3.09
N LEU A 374 2.61 21.81 3.18
CA LEU A 374 3.20 20.54 3.59
C LEU A 374 3.33 20.40 5.11
N TRP A 375 2.23 20.63 5.84
CA TRP A 375 2.17 20.45 7.28
C TRP A 375 1.36 19.20 7.65
N GLY A 376 2.00 18.18 8.25
CA GLY A 376 1.31 17.10 8.95
C GLY A 376 0.77 17.58 10.31
N VAL A 377 -0.03 16.74 10.99
CA VAL A 377 -0.62 17.09 12.30
C VAL A 377 -0.40 15.98 13.31
N HIS A 378 0.17 16.30 14.47
CA HIS A 378 0.28 15.42 15.63
C HIS A 378 -0.66 15.91 16.72
N LEU A 379 -1.69 15.11 17.01
CA LEU A 379 -2.63 15.36 18.10
C LEU A 379 -2.16 14.67 19.39
N ARG A 380 -1.92 15.46 20.45
CA ARG A 380 -1.70 14.99 21.82
C ARG A 380 -2.97 15.18 22.63
N ILE A 381 -3.61 14.09 23.03
CA ILE A 381 -4.97 14.10 23.57
C ILE A 381 -4.97 13.73 25.06
N HIS A 382 -5.65 14.53 25.89
CA HIS A 382 -5.65 14.36 27.34
C HIS A 382 -6.66 13.35 27.88
N THR A 383 -7.80 13.12 27.20
CA THR A 383 -8.89 12.27 27.72
C THR A 383 -9.54 11.42 26.64
N GLN A 384 -10.15 10.30 27.05
CA GLN A 384 -10.87 9.40 26.14
C GLN A 384 -12.05 10.09 25.44
N GLN A 385 -12.75 11.00 26.12
CA GLN A 385 -13.85 11.77 25.54
C GLN A 385 -13.36 12.66 24.39
N LEU A 386 -12.23 13.34 24.59
CA LEU A 386 -11.62 14.20 23.56
C LEU A 386 -11.03 13.37 22.41
N LEU A 387 -10.55 12.16 22.68
CA LEU A 387 -10.09 11.22 21.66
C LEU A 387 -11.23 10.89 20.69
N GLU A 388 -12.38 10.43 21.20
CA GLU A 388 -13.50 10.07 20.34
C GLU A 388 -14.03 11.28 19.55
N ALA A 389 -14.11 12.45 20.18
CA ALA A 389 -14.53 13.68 19.52
C ALA A 389 -13.55 14.07 18.39
N SER A 390 -12.24 13.98 18.65
CA SER A 390 -11.20 14.28 17.66
C SER A 390 -11.23 13.30 16.48
N LEU A 391 -11.38 11.99 16.76
CA LEU A 391 -11.47 10.97 15.70
C LEU A 391 -12.72 11.16 14.83
N LYS A 392 -13.85 11.57 15.40
CA LYS A 392 -15.06 11.91 14.62
C LYS A 392 -14.84 13.13 13.72
N LEU A 393 -14.13 14.15 14.19
CA LEU A 393 -13.76 15.31 13.37
C LEU A 393 -12.82 14.92 12.22
N LEU A 394 -11.82 14.08 12.48
CA LEU A 394 -10.92 13.54 11.45
C LEU A 394 -11.68 12.71 10.42
N HIS A 395 -12.59 11.85 10.86
CA HIS A 395 -13.46 11.07 9.97
C HIS A 395 -14.33 11.96 9.09
N SER A 396 -14.94 13.01 9.68
CA SER A 396 -15.73 13.99 8.93
C SER A 396 -14.88 14.68 7.87
N ALA A 397 -13.73 15.24 8.25
CA ALA A 397 -12.82 15.95 7.33
C ALA A 397 -12.27 15.04 6.22
N TYR A 398 -12.00 13.77 6.53
CA TYR A 398 -11.58 12.80 5.50
C TYR A 398 -12.71 12.47 4.53
N SER A 399 -13.93 12.30 5.04
CA SER A 399 -15.12 11.99 4.24
C SER A 399 -15.56 13.15 3.36
N THR A 400 -15.26 14.39 3.75
CA THR A 400 -15.51 15.62 2.97
C THR A 400 -14.35 15.99 2.04
N GLU A 401 -13.34 15.12 1.89
CA GLU A 401 -12.15 15.36 1.06
C GLU A 401 -11.30 16.58 1.51
N GLU A 402 -11.34 16.92 2.80
CA GLU A 402 -10.60 18.05 3.39
C GLU A 402 -9.32 17.61 4.13
N LEU A 403 -9.13 16.30 4.34
CA LEU A 403 -7.98 15.74 5.06
C LEU A 403 -7.12 14.83 4.18
N TYR A 404 -6.06 15.40 3.59
CA TYR A 404 -5.09 14.67 2.77
C TYR A 404 -3.64 14.98 3.18
N ARG A 405 -3.31 14.66 4.42
CA ARG A 405 -1.99 14.90 5.04
C ARG A 405 -1.78 13.92 6.20
N PRO A 406 -0.53 13.63 6.59
CA PRO A 406 -0.23 12.76 7.72
C PRO A 406 -0.90 13.24 9.01
N VAL A 407 -1.56 12.33 9.72
CA VAL A 407 -2.13 12.58 11.05
C VAL A 407 -1.61 11.55 12.03
N TRP A 408 -0.94 12.06 13.06
CA TRP A 408 -0.38 11.28 14.16
C TRP A 408 -1.21 11.51 15.41
N ILE A 409 -1.44 10.47 16.20
CA ILE A 409 -2.26 10.57 17.40
C ILE A 409 -1.60 9.87 18.59
N SER A 410 -1.56 10.56 19.72
CA SER A 410 -1.12 10.04 21.01
C SER A 410 -2.11 10.44 22.09
N MET A 411 -2.17 9.62 23.13
CA MET A 411 -2.94 9.89 24.33
C MET A 411 -2.01 10.04 25.53
N GLU A 412 -2.22 11.08 26.33
CA GLU A 412 -1.48 11.30 27.56
C GLU A 412 -1.97 10.39 28.68
N GLY A 413 -1.07 10.00 29.58
CA GLY A 413 -1.45 9.24 30.78
C GLY A 413 -1.89 7.80 30.52
N LEU A 414 -1.45 7.16 29.42
CA LEU A 414 -1.58 5.71 29.23
C LEU A 414 -0.75 4.97 30.29
N GLN A 415 -1.39 4.62 31.40
CA GLN A 415 -0.71 4.08 32.59
C GLN A 415 -0.79 2.55 32.69
N ASN A 416 -1.69 1.90 31.93
CA ASN A 416 -1.88 0.46 31.98
C ASN A 416 -2.38 -0.11 30.63
N THR A 417 -2.35 -1.43 30.50
CA THR A 417 -2.76 -2.18 29.30
C THR A 417 -4.19 -1.90 28.87
N ASP A 418 -5.12 -1.73 29.81
CA ASP A 418 -6.54 -1.54 29.48
C ASP A 418 -6.77 -0.17 28.83
N SER A 419 -6.16 0.89 29.38
CA SER A 419 -6.22 2.23 28.79
C SER A 419 -5.62 2.27 27.37
N ALA A 420 -4.56 1.51 27.12
CA ALA A 420 -3.94 1.44 25.80
C ALA A 420 -4.80 0.66 24.79
N LYS A 421 -5.46 -0.42 25.23
CA LYS A 421 -6.44 -1.15 24.42
C LYS A 421 -7.65 -0.29 24.08
N GLU A 422 -8.16 0.49 25.03
CA GLU A 422 -9.27 1.42 24.81
C GLU A 422 -8.91 2.52 23.80
N PHE A 423 -7.69 3.07 23.89
CA PHE A 423 -7.17 4.03 22.92
C PHE A 423 -7.13 3.44 21.51
N ILE A 424 -6.51 2.28 21.34
CA ILE A 424 -6.37 1.60 20.05
C ILE A 424 -7.75 1.22 19.49
N SER A 425 -8.61 0.64 20.32
CA SER A 425 -9.96 0.25 19.91
C SER A 425 -10.79 1.45 19.45
N ALA A 426 -10.64 2.61 20.10
CA ALA A 426 -11.30 3.83 19.65
C ALA A 426 -10.78 4.29 18.28
N VAL A 427 -9.45 4.25 18.05
CA VAL A 427 -8.85 4.58 16.75
C VAL A 427 -9.34 3.64 15.66
N GLU A 428 -9.26 2.33 15.86
CA GLU A 428 -9.70 1.32 14.88
C GLU A 428 -11.19 1.47 14.52
N ARG A 429 -12.02 1.77 15.52
CA ARG A 429 -13.47 1.89 15.34
C ARG A 429 -13.90 3.21 14.68
N LEU A 430 -13.25 4.32 15.01
CA LEU A 430 -13.72 5.65 14.62
C LEU A 430 -12.95 6.24 13.44
N PHE A 431 -11.63 6.06 13.39
CA PHE A 431 -10.80 6.60 12.32
C PHE A 431 -9.43 5.88 12.26
N PRO A 432 -9.34 4.74 11.56
CA PRO A 432 -8.13 3.90 11.54
C PRO A 432 -7.00 4.47 10.67
N TYR A 433 -7.24 5.57 9.95
CA TYR A 433 -6.33 6.14 8.96
C TYR A 433 -5.30 7.09 9.59
N VAL A 434 -4.61 6.66 10.65
CA VAL A 434 -3.65 7.50 11.40
C VAL A 434 -2.36 6.73 11.71
N THR A 435 -1.31 7.47 12.03
CA THR A 435 -0.13 6.90 12.71
C THR A 435 -0.34 6.97 14.21
N LEU A 436 -0.15 5.85 14.91
CA LEU A 436 -0.20 5.79 16.37
C LEU A 436 1.14 6.22 16.95
N VAL A 437 1.11 7.13 17.91
CA VAL A 437 2.29 7.54 18.67
C VAL A 437 2.19 6.96 20.08
N LEU A 438 3.07 6.01 20.39
CA LEU A 438 3.14 5.32 21.69
C LEU A 438 4.42 5.70 22.41
N THR A 439 4.42 5.76 23.75
CA THR A 439 5.66 5.90 24.52
C THR A 439 6.33 4.53 24.68
N GLU A 440 7.65 4.50 24.88
CA GLU A 440 8.38 3.25 25.15
C GLU A 440 7.77 2.44 26.31
N GLN A 441 7.30 3.12 27.36
CA GLN A 441 6.65 2.49 28.51
C GLN A 441 5.36 1.73 28.13
N ASN A 442 4.75 2.08 26.99
CA ASN A 442 3.54 1.43 26.47
C ASN A 442 3.83 0.17 25.64
N GLN A 443 5.09 -0.08 25.24
CA GLN A 443 5.43 -1.22 24.39
C GLN A 443 5.19 -2.60 25.01
N PRO A 444 5.51 -2.88 26.29
CA PRO A 444 5.12 -4.16 26.88
C PRO A 444 3.62 -4.24 27.17
N LEU A 445 2.90 -3.11 27.13
CA LEU A 445 1.47 -3.02 27.47
C LEU A 445 0.55 -3.24 26.26
N VAL A 446 1.04 -3.09 25.03
CA VAL A 446 0.27 -3.23 23.79
C VAL A 446 0.89 -4.33 22.93
N PRO A 447 0.15 -5.40 22.59
CA PRO A 447 0.52 -6.24 21.47
C PRO A 447 0.37 -5.40 20.21
N VAL A 448 1.47 -4.82 19.71
CA VAL A 448 1.49 -4.10 18.42
C VAL A 448 1.27 -5.06 17.24
N THR A 449 1.28 -6.37 17.52
CA THR A 449 0.86 -7.43 16.61
C THR A 449 -0.62 -7.25 16.23
N GLY A 450 -0.91 -7.20 14.94
CA GLY A 450 -2.27 -7.03 14.42
C GLY A 450 -2.69 -5.58 14.11
N LEU A 451 -1.85 -4.57 14.35
CA LEU A 451 -2.16 -3.17 14.01
C LEU A 451 -1.74 -2.82 12.58
N SER A 452 -2.68 -2.27 11.81
CA SER A 452 -2.43 -1.83 10.41
C SER A 452 -1.91 -0.43 10.31
N GLN A 453 -2.12 0.35 11.35
CA GLN A 453 -1.55 1.68 11.51
C GLN A 453 -0.03 1.58 11.57
N ARG A 454 0.64 2.59 11.01
CA ARG A 454 2.03 2.85 11.35
C ARG A 454 2.11 3.21 12.83
N VAL A 455 3.23 2.82 13.45
CA VAL A 455 3.49 3.15 14.84
C VAL A 455 4.80 3.93 14.91
N ALA A 456 4.74 5.09 15.56
CA ALA A 456 5.89 5.87 15.95
C ALA A 456 6.08 5.77 17.47
N LEU A 457 7.32 5.57 17.91
CA LEU A 457 7.67 5.44 19.32
C LEU A 457 8.32 6.70 19.85
N TYR A 458 7.71 7.25 20.90
CA TYR A 458 8.25 8.35 21.67
C TYR A 458 9.24 7.84 22.72
N LEU A 459 10.50 8.19 22.56
CA LEU A 459 11.60 7.85 23.46
C LEU A 459 11.92 9.04 24.35
N THR A 460 11.99 8.79 25.67
CA THR A 460 12.49 9.81 26.59
C THR A 460 14.01 9.90 26.51
N THR A 461 14.59 11.06 26.81
CA THR A 461 16.06 11.22 26.83
C THR A 461 16.77 10.30 27.82
N ALA A 462 16.07 9.88 28.89
CA ALA A 462 16.56 8.89 29.86
C ALA A 462 16.64 7.47 29.26
N SER A 463 15.80 7.17 28.27
CA SER A 463 15.74 5.89 27.55
C SER A 463 16.81 5.76 26.46
N LEU A 464 17.46 6.86 26.08
CA LEU A 464 18.44 6.82 25.01
C LEU A 464 19.68 6.03 25.45
N PRO A 465 20.14 5.06 24.64
CA PRO A 465 21.30 4.26 24.97
C PRO A 465 22.55 5.14 25.04
N LYS A 466 23.27 5.05 26.15
CA LYS A 466 24.52 5.77 26.38
C LYS A 466 25.75 5.03 25.84
N GLU A 467 25.59 3.75 25.52
CA GLU A 467 26.65 2.83 25.08
C GLU A 467 26.14 1.85 24.01
N GLN A 468 27.06 1.24 23.26
CA GLN A 468 26.78 0.39 22.09
C GLN A 468 26.07 -0.94 22.44
N GLU A 469 26.28 -1.50 23.63
CA GLU A 469 25.69 -2.79 24.04
C GLU A 469 24.19 -2.69 24.36
N ALA A 470 23.72 -1.56 24.90
CA ALA A 470 22.29 -1.27 25.11
C ALA A 470 21.52 -1.12 23.78
N LEU A 471 22.23 -0.87 22.68
CA LEU A 471 21.67 -0.69 21.34
C LEU A 471 21.12 -1.99 20.74
N ASN A 472 21.69 -3.15 21.11
CA ASN A 472 21.26 -4.45 20.59
C ASN A 472 19.83 -4.79 21.05
N SER A 473 19.42 -4.35 22.24
CA SER A 473 18.05 -4.53 22.75
C SER A 473 17.03 -3.61 22.06
N LEU A 474 17.44 -2.42 21.63
CA LEU A 474 16.60 -1.45 20.88
C LEU A 474 16.54 -1.75 19.37
N THR A 475 17.51 -2.51 18.85
CA THR A 475 17.68 -2.80 17.42
C THR A 475 16.43 -3.40 16.76
N GLU A 476 15.75 -4.32 17.44
CA GLU A 476 14.54 -4.97 16.91
C GLU A 476 13.32 -4.03 16.89
N MET A 477 13.31 -3.00 17.73
CA MET A 477 12.28 -1.96 17.72
C MET A 477 12.55 -0.94 16.63
N MET A 478 13.82 -0.57 16.47
CA MET A 478 14.28 0.37 15.44
C MET A 478 13.94 -0.15 14.04
N ASP A 479 13.95 -1.45 13.80
CA ASP A 479 13.62 -2.00 12.48
C ASP A 479 12.11 -2.01 12.18
N ARG A 480 11.27 -1.70 13.16
CA ARG A 480 9.79 -1.81 13.07
C ARG A 480 9.04 -0.49 13.17
N TYR A 481 9.61 0.52 13.82
CA TYR A 481 8.89 1.73 14.20
C TYR A 481 9.66 3.00 13.86
N ASP A 482 8.94 4.02 13.40
CA ASP A 482 9.46 5.38 13.37
C ASP A 482 9.75 5.84 14.81
N LEU A 483 10.78 6.66 15.02
CA LEU A 483 11.23 7.05 16.35
C LEU A 483 11.12 8.56 16.54
N ILE A 484 10.65 8.98 17.71
CA ILE A 484 10.52 10.38 18.11
C ILE A 484 11.35 10.59 19.36
N VAL A 485 12.17 11.63 19.37
CA VAL A 485 12.97 12.05 20.53
C VAL A 485 12.75 13.54 20.77
N GLU A 486 12.51 13.93 22.01
CA GLU A 486 12.46 15.33 22.42
C GLU A 486 13.78 15.76 23.03
N GLU A 487 14.38 16.83 22.51
CA GLU A 487 15.69 17.32 22.95
C GLU A 487 15.51 18.32 24.13
N ASP A 488 15.84 17.89 25.35
CA ASP A 488 15.78 18.76 26.53
C ASP A 488 17.06 19.63 26.63
N THR A 489 16.85 20.96 26.57
CA THR A 489 17.84 22.02 26.44
C THR A 489 18.93 22.08 27.53
N LYS A 490 18.81 21.36 28.65
CA LYS A 490 19.71 21.53 29.81
C LYS A 490 20.61 20.34 30.18
N SER A 491 20.37 19.12 29.68
CA SER A 491 21.22 17.97 30.07
C SER A 491 21.36 16.81 29.07
N SER A 492 20.63 16.82 27.94
CA SER A 492 20.46 15.63 27.09
C SER A 492 21.16 15.67 25.71
N ALA A 493 21.72 16.83 25.32
CA ALA A 493 22.28 17.07 23.97
C ALA A 493 23.36 16.05 23.55
N GLY A 494 24.18 15.56 24.48
CA GLY A 494 25.21 14.56 24.20
C GLY A 494 24.64 13.21 23.78
N SER A 495 23.64 12.69 24.51
CA SER A 495 23.00 11.40 24.21
C SER A 495 22.23 11.45 22.89
N VAL A 496 21.53 12.56 22.62
CA VAL A 496 20.79 12.77 21.37
C VAL A 496 21.75 12.82 20.17
N THR A 497 22.90 13.48 20.31
CA THR A 497 23.92 13.56 19.24
C THR A 497 24.48 12.18 18.90
N VAL A 498 24.85 11.39 19.91
CA VAL A 498 25.33 10.00 19.72
C VAL A 498 24.26 9.16 19.02
N PHE A 499 23.00 9.30 19.42
CA PHE A 499 21.89 8.56 18.81
C PHE A 499 21.63 8.96 17.36
N LYS A 500 21.69 10.27 17.03
CA LYS A 500 21.60 10.79 15.65
C LYS A 500 22.69 10.19 14.75
N GLU A 501 23.94 10.15 15.21
CA GLU A 501 25.06 9.57 14.45
C GLU A 501 24.86 8.07 14.18
N LEU A 502 24.38 7.34 15.19
CA LEU A 502 24.09 5.90 15.08
C LEU A 502 22.97 5.63 14.05
N MET A 503 21.86 6.37 14.13
CA MET A 503 20.77 6.25 13.16
C MET A 503 21.21 6.59 11.74
N THR A 504 22.05 7.61 11.57
CA THR A 504 22.58 7.98 10.25
C THR A 504 23.43 6.87 9.63
N ARG A 505 24.23 6.16 10.44
CA ARG A 505 24.99 4.98 9.97
C ARG A 505 24.09 3.81 9.57
N ARG A 506 22.94 3.67 10.24
CA ARG A 506 21.98 2.58 10.06
C ARG A 506 20.97 2.83 8.95
N ALA A 507 20.62 4.07 8.65
CA ALA A 507 19.67 4.45 7.59
C ALA A 507 20.02 3.89 6.20
N ARG A 508 21.24 3.39 6.00
CA ARG A 508 21.63 2.63 4.80
C ARG A 508 21.09 1.18 4.75
N ARG A 509 20.42 0.72 5.81
CA ARG A 509 19.98 -0.68 5.99
C ARG A 509 18.49 -0.83 6.29
N THR A 510 17.78 0.20 6.75
CA THR A 510 16.38 0.12 7.21
C THR A 510 15.58 1.36 6.80
N ASN A 511 14.25 1.22 6.64
CA ASN A 511 13.31 2.31 6.31
C ASN A 511 12.84 3.10 7.55
N THR A 512 13.65 3.13 8.60
CA THR A 512 13.27 3.74 9.89
C THR A 512 13.56 5.23 9.89
N ASN A 513 12.55 6.06 10.20
CA ASN A 513 12.76 7.48 10.38
C ASN A 513 13.03 7.83 11.85
N LEU A 514 13.95 8.78 12.07
CA LEU A 514 14.18 9.41 13.37
C LEU A 514 13.77 10.88 13.30
N TYR A 515 12.80 11.27 14.11
CA TYR A 515 12.33 12.63 14.26
C TYR A 515 12.79 13.22 15.59
N VAL A 516 13.24 14.47 15.57
CA VAL A 516 13.73 15.17 16.76
C VAL A 516 12.91 16.43 16.99
N ILE A 517 12.18 16.46 18.09
CA ILE A 517 11.36 17.59 18.52
C ILE A 517 12.25 18.51 19.33
N ASN A 518 12.37 19.76 18.87
CA ASN A 518 13.01 20.84 19.62
C ASN A 518 11.90 21.74 20.16
N PRO A 519 11.57 21.69 21.46
CA PRO A 519 10.65 22.65 22.05
C PRO A 519 11.32 24.04 21.98
N LYS A 520 10.90 24.86 21.03
CA LYS A 520 11.28 26.27 20.92
C LYS A 520 10.26 27.16 21.61
#